data_AF-A0A9E3WK07-F1
#
_entry.id   AF-A0A9E3WK07-F1
#
_cell.length_a   1.000
_cell.length_b   1.000
_cell.length_c   1.000
_cell.angle_alpha   90.00
_cell.angle_beta   90.00
_cell.angle_gamma   90.00
#
_symmetry.space_group_name_H-M   'P 1'
#
loop_
_entity.id
_entity.type
_entity.pdbx_description
1 polymer ?
#
loop_
_entity_poly.entity_id
_entity_poly.type
_entity_poly.pdbx_seq_one_letter_code
_entity_poly.pdbx_strand_id
1 'polypeptide(L)'
;PTVYNPDQADADGDGRGDACDGAPTDPTAWAVPGEATGLVFPSVIDETAMAWQAPAAQGGTVVLYDLLRSAVASDFSAPSCAARDLTATTASDPATPGAGTRFFYLVRSRNACGGNLGNRSDGSARTGGACP
;
A
#
# COMPACT_ATOMS: atom_id res chain seq x y z
N PRO A 1 -14.36 16.76 -17.51
CA PRO A 1 -14.61 15.47 -18.17
C PRO A 1 -14.23 15.51 -19.65
N THR A 2 -13.15 14.83 -20.04
CA THR A 2 -12.60 14.83 -21.42
C THR A 2 -12.95 13.56 -22.22
N VAL A 3 -13.54 12.56 -21.58
CA VAL A 3 -13.95 11.29 -22.19
C VAL A 3 -15.47 11.27 -22.34
N TYR A 4 -15.96 11.15 -23.57
CA TYR A 4 -17.38 10.98 -23.87
C TYR A 4 -17.80 9.54 -23.50
N ASN A 5 -18.73 9.40 -22.56
CA ASN A 5 -19.18 8.12 -22.02
C ASN A 5 -20.72 8.09 -21.92
N PRO A 6 -21.47 7.98 -23.03
CA PRO A 6 -22.92 8.21 -23.04
C PRO A 6 -23.76 7.08 -22.42
N ASP A 7 -23.24 5.86 -22.38
CA ASP A 7 -23.88 4.71 -21.73
C ASP A 7 -23.82 4.80 -20.20
N GLN A 8 -22.84 5.54 -19.66
CA GLN A 8 -22.60 5.66 -18.22
C GLN A 8 -22.64 4.28 -17.53
N ALA A 9 -22.05 3.28 -18.19
CA ALA A 9 -22.04 1.90 -17.71
C ALA A 9 -21.36 1.81 -16.33
N ASP A 10 -21.87 0.91 -15.50
CA ASP A 10 -21.44 0.60 -14.13
C ASP A 10 -21.71 -0.91 -13.95
N ALA A 11 -20.74 -1.74 -14.33
CA ALA A 11 -20.96 -3.18 -14.50
C ALA A 11 -20.98 -3.95 -13.18
N ASP A 12 -20.35 -3.42 -12.13
CA ASP A 12 -20.33 -4.03 -10.80
C ASP A 12 -21.27 -3.37 -9.79
N GLY A 13 -21.82 -2.20 -10.12
CA GLY A 13 -22.86 -1.54 -9.35
C GLY A 13 -22.34 -0.81 -8.11
N ASP A 14 -21.07 -0.39 -8.11
CA ASP A 14 -20.47 0.36 -7.01
C ASP A 14 -20.76 1.88 -7.08
N GLY A 15 -21.43 2.33 -8.16
CA GLY A 15 -21.80 3.71 -8.40
C GLY A 15 -20.71 4.53 -9.10
N ARG A 16 -19.63 3.90 -9.57
CA ARG A 16 -18.59 4.49 -10.41
C ARG A 16 -18.80 4.00 -11.83
N GLY A 17 -18.75 4.92 -12.78
CA GLY A 17 -18.83 4.52 -14.18
C GLY A 17 -17.57 3.77 -14.60
N ASP A 18 -17.71 2.69 -15.39
CA ASP A 18 -16.62 1.80 -15.84
C ASP A 18 -15.42 2.58 -16.41
N ALA A 19 -15.68 3.69 -17.12
CA ALA A 19 -14.64 4.54 -17.72
C ALA A 19 -13.75 5.27 -16.69
N CYS A 20 -14.19 5.36 -15.44
CA CYS A 20 -13.50 6.02 -14.33
C CYS A 20 -13.09 5.01 -13.24
N ASP A 21 -13.42 3.73 -13.41
CA ASP A 21 -13.21 2.68 -12.42
C ASP A 21 -11.92 1.90 -12.72
N GLY A 22 -11.06 1.75 -11.71
CA GLY A 22 -9.82 0.99 -11.80
C GLY A 22 -10.00 -0.54 -11.77
N ALA A 23 -11.15 -1.03 -11.33
CA ALA A 23 -11.57 -2.42 -11.35
C ALA A 23 -13.09 -2.53 -11.68
N PRO A 24 -13.51 -2.27 -12.95
CA PRO A 24 -14.94 -2.18 -13.36
C PRO A 24 -15.79 -3.45 -13.23
N THR A 25 -15.29 -4.50 -12.58
CA THR A 25 -15.98 -5.78 -12.37
C THR A 25 -15.87 -6.23 -10.91
N ASP A 26 -15.33 -5.39 -10.03
CA ASP A 26 -15.12 -5.66 -8.62
C ASP A 26 -15.73 -4.51 -7.81
N PRO A 27 -16.93 -4.71 -7.20
CA PRO A 27 -17.64 -3.64 -6.51
C PRO A 27 -16.96 -3.19 -5.21
N THR A 28 -15.80 -3.77 -4.88
CA THR A 28 -15.04 -3.44 -3.68
C THR A 28 -13.87 -2.49 -3.94
N ALA A 29 -13.56 -2.17 -5.20
CA ALA A 29 -12.40 -1.34 -5.54
C ALA A 29 -12.65 -0.48 -6.79
N TRP A 30 -12.38 0.82 -6.70
CA TRP A 30 -12.59 1.77 -7.81
C TRP A 30 -11.34 2.59 -8.17
N ALA A 31 -10.35 2.63 -7.29
CA ALA A 31 -9.09 3.34 -7.51
C ALA A 31 -7.94 2.69 -6.75
N VAL A 32 -6.71 2.95 -7.17
CA VAL A 32 -5.54 2.56 -6.37
C VAL A 32 -5.60 3.28 -5.02
N PRO A 33 -5.38 2.60 -3.87
CA PRO A 33 -5.35 3.27 -2.58
C PRO A 33 -4.25 4.32 -2.52
N GLY A 34 -4.47 5.37 -1.72
CA GLY A 34 -3.45 6.33 -1.37
C GLY A 34 -2.33 5.70 -0.55
N GLU A 35 -1.31 6.48 -0.22
CA GLU A 35 -0.19 5.99 0.58
C GLU A 35 -0.58 5.74 2.04
N ALA A 36 -0.03 4.69 2.64
CA ALA A 36 -0.04 4.54 4.08
C ALA A 36 0.99 5.50 4.69
N THR A 37 0.62 6.21 5.76
CA THR A 37 1.46 7.25 6.37
C THR A 37 1.77 6.92 7.83
N GLY A 38 2.66 7.69 8.45
CA GLY A 38 2.88 7.60 9.90
C GLY A 38 3.40 6.26 10.40
N LEU A 39 4.23 5.56 9.61
CA LEU A 39 4.89 4.33 10.05
C LEU A 39 5.79 4.61 11.27
N VAL A 40 5.51 3.92 12.38
CA VAL A 40 6.22 4.07 13.65
C VAL A 40 6.46 2.71 14.32
N PHE A 41 7.43 2.67 15.22
CA PHE A 41 7.59 1.61 16.23
C PHE A 41 6.90 2.10 17.51
N PRO A 42 5.70 1.62 17.83
CA PRO A 42 4.88 2.20 18.90
C PRO A 42 5.35 1.81 20.30
N SER A 43 6.21 0.80 20.42
CA SER A 43 6.70 0.25 21.67
C SER A 43 8.21 0.45 21.80
N VAL A 44 8.65 0.82 23.01
CA VAL A 44 10.08 0.91 23.36
C VAL A 44 10.65 -0.40 23.89
N ILE A 45 9.78 -1.39 24.15
CA ILE A 45 10.16 -2.72 24.65
C ILE A 45 9.99 -3.81 23.59
N ASP A 46 9.21 -3.52 22.56
CA ASP A 46 8.99 -4.40 21.42
C ASP A 46 9.37 -3.65 20.15
N GLU A 47 10.66 -3.71 19.83
CA GLU A 47 11.24 -3.11 18.62
C GLU A 47 10.87 -3.87 17.34
N THR A 48 10.12 -4.98 17.45
CA THR A 48 9.65 -5.74 16.29
C THR A 48 8.26 -5.29 15.82
N ALA A 49 7.49 -4.63 16.69
CA ALA A 49 6.15 -4.17 16.38
C ALA A 49 6.17 -2.83 15.64
N MET A 50 5.32 -2.72 14.63
CA MET A 50 5.13 -1.52 13.80
C MET A 50 3.65 -1.20 13.67
N ALA A 51 3.34 0.09 13.58
CA ALA A 51 2.01 0.62 13.31
C ALA A 51 2.07 1.75 12.29
N TRP A 52 1.01 1.92 11.51
CA TRP A 52 0.87 3.01 10.53
C TRP A 52 -0.57 3.53 10.49
N GLN A 53 -0.79 4.58 9.70
CA GLN A 53 -2.08 5.15 9.42
C GLN A 53 -2.58 4.67 8.06
N ALA A 54 -3.88 4.36 7.99
CA ALA A 54 -4.54 4.01 6.75
C ALA A 54 -4.54 5.20 5.76
N PRO A 55 -4.54 4.95 4.45
CA PRO A 55 -4.64 6.00 3.44
C PRO A 55 -5.90 6.84 3.60
N ALA A 56 -5.77 8.16 3.43
CA ALA A 56 -6.93 9.06 3.42
C ALA A 56 -7.90 8.74 2.25
N ALA A 57 -7.35 8.32 1.11
CA ALA A 57 -8.10 7.82 -0.03
C ALA A 57 -7.97 6.29 -0.07
N GLN A 58 -9.02 5.57 0.31
CA GLN A 58 -8.96 4.10 0.38
C GLN A 58 -9.02 3.43 -1.00
N GLY A 59 -9.63 4.07 -2.00
CA GLY A 59 -9.76 3.50 -3.35
C GLY A 59 -10.63 2.24 -3.44
N GLY A 60 -11.31 1.86 -2.35
CA GLY A 60 -12.12 0.67 -2.24
C GLY A 60 -12.77 0.59 -0.85
N THR A 61 -13.49 -0.50 -0.60
CA THR A 61 -14.07 -0.82 0.71
C THR A 61 -13.06 -1.47 1.66
N VAL A 62 -12.02 -2.10 1.10
CA VAL A 62 -10.93 -2.74 1.84
C VAL A 62 -9.58 -2.32 1.24
N VAL A 63 -8.64 -1.96 2.13
CA VAL A 63 -7.23 -1.77 1.78
C VAL A 63 -6.44 -2.88 2.43
N LEU A 64 -5.63 -3.57 1.63
CA LEU A 64 -4.65 -4.53 2.11
C LEU A 64 -3.29 -3.85 2.25
N TYR A 65 -2.50 -4.31 3.21
CA TYR A 65 -1.15 -3.80 3.47
C TYR A 65 -0.11 -4.92 3.36
N ASP A 66 0.99 -4.60 2.69
CA ASP A 66 2.22 -5.38 2.76
C ASP A 66 3.28 -4.56 3.53
N LEU A 67 3.96 -5.20 4.49
CA LEU A 67 5.12 -4.63 5.16
C LEU A 67 6.39 -5.12 4.47
N LEU A 68 7.05 -4.19 3.78
CA LEU A 68 8.28 -4.43 3.05
C LEU A 68 9.48 -4.13 3.94
N ARG A 69 10.48 -5.01 3.91
CA ARG A 69 11.78 -4.85 4.57
C ARG A 69 12.90 -4.78 3.53
N SER A 70 13.87 -3.91 3.75
CA SER A 70 15.11 -3.85 2.97
C SER A 70 16.32 -3.58 3.86
N ALA A 71 17.49 -4.09 3.48
CA ALA A 71 18.77 -3.69 4.08
C ALA A 71 19.29 -2.36 3.50
N VAL A 72 18.69 -1.86 2.41
CA VAL A 72 19.07 -0.64 1.71
C VAL A 72 17.89 0.33 1.69
N ALA A 73 18.13 1.59 2.05
CA ALA A 73 17.09 2.63 2.11
C ALA A 73 16.48 2.98 0.74
N SER A 74 17.18 2.69 -0.35
CA SER A 74 16.79 3.10 -1.70
C SER A 74 15.67 2.20 -2.24
N ASP A 75 14.50 2.81 -2.42
CA ASP A 75 13.32 2.43 -3.22
C ASP A 75 12.74 1.00 -3.10
N PHE A 76 13.27 0.13 -2.24
CA PHE A 76 12.72 -1.20 -2.00
C PHE A 76 12.56 -2.00 -3.31
N SER A 77 13.52 -1.92 -4.24
CA SER A 77 13.41 -2.57 -5.56
C SER A 77 13.37 -4.10 -5.49
N ALA A 78 14.01 -4.71 -4.48
CA ALA A 78 13.94 -6.13 -4.17
C ALA A 78 13.72 -6.35 -2.66
N PRO A 79 12.52 -6.04 -2.15
CA PRO A 79 12.25 -6.10 -0.72
C PRO A 79 12.03 -7.54 -0.27
N SER A 80 12.35 -7.81 0.99
CA SER A 80 11.80 -8.97 1.70
C SER A 80 10.40 -8.62 2.22
N CYS A 81 9.49 -9.59 2.22
CA CYS A 81 8.17 -9.43 2.83
C CYS A 81 8.25 -9.77 4.31
N ALA A 82 8.14 -8.76 5.16
CA ALA A 82 8.01 -8.97 6.59
C ALA A 82 6.60 -9.46 6.94
N ALA A 83 5.59 -8.85 6.30
CA ALA A 83 4.20 -9.30 6.34
C ALA A 83 3.47 -8.91 5.05
N ARG A 84 2.35 -9.58 4.76
CA ARG A 84 1.58 -9.41 3.51
C ARG A 84 0.10 -9.59 3.77
N ASP A 85 -0.71 -9.03 2.87
CA ASP A 85 -2.17 -9.26 2.82
C ASP A 85 -2.89 -8.89 4.13
N LEU A 86 -2.37 -7.88 4.84
CA LEU A 86 -2.89 -7.45 6.13
C LEU A 86 -4.08 -6.51 5.94
N THR A 87 -5.12 -6.70 6.74
CA THR A 87 -6.22 -5.71 6.88
C THR A 87 -6.00 -4.76 8.05
N ALA A 88 -5.14 -5.13 8.99
CA ALA A 88 -4.76 -4.31 10.13
C ALA A 88 -3.68 -3.28 9.73
N THR A 89 -3.65 -2.15 10.43
CA THR A 89 -2.60 -1.13 10.30
C THR A 89 -1.43 -1.36 11.26
N THR A 90 -1.16 -2.63 11.56
CA THR A 90 -0.09 -3.09 12.44
C THR A 90 0.53 -4.37 11.90
N ALA A 91 1.82 -4.57 12.17
CA ALA A 91 2.55 -5.79 11.86
C ALA A 91 3.75 -5.95 12.80
N SER A 92 4.37 -7.12 12.78
CA SER A 92 5.66 -7.35 13.42
C SER A 92 6.65 -8.01 12.47
N ASP A 93 7.94 -7.72 12.66
CA ASP A 93 9.05 -8.40 11.99
C ASP A 93 10.06 -8.92 13.02
N PRO A 94 10.12 -10.24 13.29
CA PRO A 94 11.03 -10.80 14.28
C PRO A 94 12.49 -10.90 13.79
N ALA A 95 12.78 -10.55 12.53
CA ALA A 95 14.12 -10.66 12.01
C ALA A 95 15.07 -9.66 12.68
N THR A 96 16.29 -10.12 12.95
CA THR A 96 17.35 -9.28 13.50
C THR A 96 18.32 -8.86 12.39
N PRO A 97 18.63 -7.55 12.25
CA PRO A 97 19.66 -7.12 11.30
C PRO A 97 21.03 -7.64 11.72
N GLY A 98 21.91 -7.88 10.75
CA GLY A 98 23.30 -8.25 11.04
C GLY A 98 24.00 -7.16 11.88
N ALA A 99 25.01 -7.54 12.65
CA ALA A 99 25.73 -6.60 13.52
C ALA A 99 26.23 -5.37 12.75
N GLY A 100 25.92 -4.18 13.26
CA GLY A 100 26.28 -2.90 12.63
C GLY A 100 25.43 -2.49 11.42
N THR A 101 24.40 -3.26 11.08
CA THR A 101 23.43 -2.94 10.01
C THR A 101 22.07 -2.57 10.58
N ARG A 102 21.16 -2.11 9.72
CA ARG A 102 19.78 -1.77 10.08
C ARG A 102 18.85 -2.18 8.96
N PHE A 103 17.60 -2.43 9.31
CA PHE A 103 16.53 -2.57 8.34
C PHE A 103 15.87 -1.23 8.06
N PHE A 104 15.32 -1.13 6.85
CA PHE A 104 14.41 -0.09 6.43
C PHE A 104 13.08 -0.74 6.12
N TYR A 105 11.99 -0.05 6.46
CA TYR A 105 10.64 -0.53 6.27
C TYR A 105 9.81 0.42 5.41
N LEU A 106 8.91 -0.14 4.64
CA LEU A 106 7.94 0.58 3.84
C LEU A 106 6.61 -0.18 3.83
N VAL A 107 5.51 0.54 3.95
CA VAL A 107 4.17 -0.05 3.89
C VAL A 107 3.62 0.19 2.50
N ARG A 108 3.22 -0.89 1.83
CA ARG A 108 2.50 -0.83 0.56
C ARG A 108 1.01 -0.99 0.84
N SER A 109 0.20 -0.03 0.43
CA SER A 109 -1.26 -0.18 0.38
C SER A 109 -1.67 -0.77 -0.98
N ARG A 110 -2.68 -1.64 -1.01
CA ARG A 110 -3.16 -2.26 -2.25
C ARG A 110 -4.61 -2.71 -2.21
N ASN A 111 -5.21 -2.84 -3.38
CA ASN A 111 -6.50 -3.49 -3.65
C ASN A 111 -6.47 -4.10 -5.07
N ALA A 112 -7.64 -4.41 -5.64
CA ALA A 112 -7.75 -4.97 -6.99
C ALA A 112 -7.25 -4.03 -8.10
N CYS A 113 -7.36 -2.71 -7.92
CA CYS A 113 -6.90 -1.71 -8.89
C CYS A 113 -5.37 -1.57 -8.95
N GLY A 114 -4.65 -2.01 -7.90
CA GLY A 114 -3.20 -1.92 -7.84
C GLY A 114 -2.68 -1.65 -6.43
N GLY A 115 -1.44 -1.16 -6.33
CA GLY A 115 -0.84 -0.79 -5.05
C GLY A 115 0.06 0.43 -5.11
N ASN A 116 0.29 1.02 -3.95
CA ASN A 116 0.95 2.30 -3.78
C ASN A 116 2.02 2.21 -2.68
N LEU A 117 3.22 2.67 -2.98
CA LEU A 117 4.37 2.73 -2.07
C LEU A 117 4.58 4.11 -1.45
N GLY A 118 3.73 5.07 -1.81
CA GLY A 118 3.84 6.47 -1.45
C GLY A 118 4.84 7.24 -2.28
N ASN A 119 5.01 8.51 -1.90
CA ASN A 119 5.87 9.43 -2.62
C ASN A 119 7.22 9.63 -1.91
N ARG A 120 8.22 10.03 -2.68
CA ARG A 120 9.48 10.58 -2.20
C ARG A 120 9.25 12.02 -1.76
N SER A 121 10.23 12.58 -1.03
CA SER A 121 10.16 13.96 -0.56
C SER A 121 10.13 15.01 -1.67
N ASP A 122 10.55 14.65 -2.88
CA ASP A 122 10.46 15.49 -4.08
C ASP A 122 9.09 15.38 -4.79
N GLY A 123 8.14 14.63 -4.23
CA GLY A 123 6.81 14.41 -4.78
C GLY A 123 6.73 13.33 -5.85
N SER A 124 7.84 12.73 -6.26
CA SER A 124 7.82 11.61 -7.22
C SER A 124 7.32 10.32 -6.55
N ALA A 125 6.56 9.51 -7.29
CA ALA A 125 6.11 8.21 -6.80
C ALA A 125 7.30 7.27 -6.58
N ARG A 126 7.27 6.51 -5.49
CA ARG A 126 8.25 5.45 -5.23
C ARG A 126 8.02 4.28 -6.18
N THR A 127 9.11 3.70 -6.68
CA THR A 127 9.08 2.52 -7.54
C THR A 127 9.79 1.38 -6.83
N GLY A 128 9.08 0.30 -6.52
CA GLY A 128 9.64 -0.79 -5.72
C GLY A 128 9.03 -2.13 -6.06
N GLY A 129 9.64 -3.18 -5.52
CA GLY A 129 9.11 -4.54 -5.60
C GLY A 129 7.83 -4.67 -4.78
N ALA A 130 6.98 -5.60 -5.21
CA ALA A 130 5.82 -6.04 -4.45
C ALA A 130 6.15 -7.31 -3.68
N CYS A 131 5.36 -7.59 -2.64
CA CYS A 131 5.32 -8.95 -2.12
C CYS A 131 4.75 -9.92 -3.17
N PRO A 132 5.36 -11.12 -3.36
CA PRO A 132 4.89 -12.11 -4.33
C PRO A 132 3.45 -12.54 -4.10
#